data_AF-A0A9D4PIS5-F1
#
_entry.id   AF-A0A9D4PIS5-F1
#
_cell.length_a   1.000
_cell.length_b   1.000
_cell.length_c   1.000
_cell.angle_alpha   90.00
_cell.angle_beta   90.00
_cell.angle_gamma   90.00
#
_symmetry.space_group_name_H-M   'P 1'
#
loop_
_entity.id
_entity.type
_entity.pdbx_description
1 polymer ?
#
loop_
_entity_poly.entity_id
_entity_poly.type
_entity_poly.pdbx_seq_one_letter_code
_entity_poly.pdbx_strand_id
1 'polypeptide(L)'
;MSNDADDEEPRPSSDEMDEKRQLQMAYLYLCHLEETRLWLSSCIEEELPSATRLEESLRNGVYLARLSHFFAPDEVPLRKVYDVDQSVHRERGLCFRHTDNINHWLNAMRSIGFPEYFFPDPFDLYERKNLPKVIYCLHALSLYLFKLGKAPRIEKLTGKLHFSDEEVEQVRRSLLLDAEVTMPAFSLIDGILAKETSADSSAVIAINTAIDKGEVDLLFETLSTPAAQLRDVRPENMHRYHEVLERAKASKLRQRSMRRLEGGEQESEDMYERLLSLAEVQGYVLETNVNVLLAQIDAAIERGDVALFRELLLTRKDLGVHDIVEDNVPAYFQVLTKVKEDALENNNPFTLSRSDLQVAVQLANEKVEEETRLEAAIEAINMSLDCGCADDTLEALRDPSAQLPVVYPLAAVLYHNQFAFIRREAGHNLGHEELIGGVRILNAIAELNFSLKASASFDSAACLENPHAHIADVRPQCHDRYVAALRAALRDRADDDGGFLTHTEIQDIVNEVNAAEDGAADREEALERINDAVALGTPQATMEALLVPSLGIQHLSRDHVLLYQDLLEVKQRSLEDERPLGVEDIQSVIDTANQVKCTMFFFS
;
A
#
# COMPACT_ATOMS: atom_id res chain seq x y z
N MET A 1 -29.07 73.00 26.30
CA MET A 1 -30.10 72.31 25.51
C MET A 1 -29.70 72.53 24.05
N SER A 2 -28.57 71.96 23.67
CA SER A 2 -28.42 70.63 23.06
C SER A 2 -28.81 70.73 21.58
N ASN A 3 -27.80 71.02 20.76
CA ASN A 3 -27.85 70.94 19.31
C ASN A 3 -28.08 69.48 18.92
N ASP A 4 -29.20 69.24 18.23
CA ASP A 4 -29.34 68.09 17.34
C ASP A 4 -28.40 68.33 16.15
N ALA A 5 -27.30 67.59 16.12
CA ALA A 5 -26.47 67.44 14.93
C ALA A 5 -26.96 66.17 14.23
N ASP A 6 -27.55 66.36 13.05
CA ASP A 6 -27.78 65.30 12.06
C ASP A 6 -26.45 64.60 11.78
N ASP A 7 -26.34 63.34 12.23
CA ASP A 7 -25.28 62.41 11.85
C ASP A 7 -25.69 61.78 10.50
N GLU A 8 -25.75 62.60 9.44
CA GLU A 8 -25.77 62.08 8.07
C GLU A 8 -24.35 61.62 7.73
N GLU A 9 -24.14 60.30 7.65
CA GLU A 9 -22.90 59.76 7.09
C GLU A 9 -22.57 60.46 5.76
N PRO A 10 -21.37 61.03 5.60
CA PRO A 10 -21.02 61.79 4.41
C PRO A 10 -21.16 60.90 3.17
N ARG A 11 -21.85 61.41 2.15
CA ARG A 11 -22.04 60.66 0.89
C ARG A 11 -20.67 60.26 0.34
N PRO A 12 -20.42 58.96 0.10
CA PRO A 12 -19.11 58.48 -0.34
C PRO A 12 -18.72 59.14 -1.67
N SER A 13 -17.43 59.46 -1.80
CA SER A 13 -16.90 60.08 -3.03
C SER A 13 -16.98 59.12 -4.22
N SER A 14 -16.92 59.64 -5.46
CA SER A 14 -16.93 58.80 -6.67
C SER A 14 -15.82 57.74 -6.64
N ASP A 15 -14.64 58.12 -6.16
CA ASP A 15 -13.47 57.25 -6.07
C ASP A 15 -13.66 56.17 -4.99
N GLU A 16 -14.23 56.54 -3.83
CA GLU A 16 -14.56 55.58 -2.76
C GLU A 16 -15.64 54.57 -3.18
N MET A 17 -16.61 55.01 -4.00
CA MET A 17 -17.64 54.13 -4.54
C MET A 17 -17.08 53.13 -5.56
N ASP A 18 -16.13 53.57 -6.39
CA ASP A 18 -15.44 52.69 -7.34
C ASP A 18 -14.48 51.73 -6.64
N GLU A 19 -13.75 52.17 -5.60
CA GLU A 19 -12.94 51.28 -4.76
C GLU A 19 -13.78 50.20 -4.07
N LYS A 20 -14.90 50.59 -3.46
CA LYS A 20 -15.84 49.63 -2.85
C LYS A 20 -16.37 48.63 -3.87
N ARG A 21 -16.70 49.08 -5.08
CA ARG A 21 -17.14 48.19 -6.17
C ARG A 21 -16.05 47.21 -6.57
N GLN A 22 -14.79 47.66 -6.69
CA GLN A 22 -13.66 46.80 -7.04
C GLN A 22 -13.35 45.77 -5.95
N LEU A 23 -13.40 46.16 -4.68
CA LEU A 23 -13.22 45.26 -3.54
C LEU A 23 -14.32 44.20 -3.50
N GLN A 24 -15.58 44.61 -3.72
CA GLN A 24 -16.70 43.68 -3.80
C GLN A 24 -16.53 42.68 -4.96
N MET A 25 -16.09 43.18 -6.11
CA MET A 25 -15.83 42.36 -7.30
C MET A 25 -14.70 41.33 -7.04
N ALA A 26 -13.62 41.75 -6.39
CA ALA A 26 -12.53 40.86 -5.99
C ALA A 26 -12.97 39.80 -4.98
N TYR A 27 -13.78 40.17 -3.98
CA TYR A 27 -14.36 39.24 -3.01
C TYR A 27 -15.24 38.18 -3.70
N LEU A 28 -16.13 38.60 -4.61
CA LEU A 28 -17.00 37.68 -5.35
C LEU A 28 -16.20 36.73 -6.24
N TYR A 29 -15.16 37.24 -6.90
CA TYR A 29 -14.27 36.39 -7.71
C TYR A 29 -13.51 35.38 -6.85
N LEU A 30 -13.04 35.78 -5.67
CA LEU A 30 -12.38 34.90 -4.71
C LEU A 30 -13.33 33.79 -4.20
N CYS A 31 -14.62 34.12 -3.99
CA CYS A 31 -15.65 33.10 -3.73
C CYS A 31 -15.73 32.09 -4.88
N HIS A 32 -15.79 32.56 -6.13
CA HIS A 32 -15.86 31.68 -7.31
C HIS A 32 -14.63 30.80 -7.50
N LEU A 33 -13.44 31.29 -7.14
CA LEU A 33 -12.21 30.50 -7.11
C LEU A 33 -12.32 29.38 -6.07
N GLU A 34 -12.77 29.69 -4.85
CA GLU A 34 -12.92 28.68 -3.80
C GLU A 34 -14.00 27.64 -4.12
N GLU A 35 -15.14 28.07 -4.68
CA GLU A 35 -16.19 27.18 -5.19
C GLU A 35 -15.63 26.22 -6.26
N THR A 36 -14.83 26.74 -7.20
CA THR A 36 -14.18 25.94 -8.25
C THR A 36 -13.16 24.98 -7.65
N ARG A 37 -12.36 25.43 -6.69
CA ARG A 37 -11.34 24.63 -6.01
C ARG A 37 -11.96 23.41 -5.35
N LEU A 38 -12.99 23.63 -4.52
CA LEU A 38 -13.68 22.56 -3.79
C LEU A 38 -14.36 21.57 -4.74
N TRP A 39 -15.02 22.08 -5.78
CA TRP A 39 -15.65 21.22 -6.78
C TRP A 39 -14.64 20.39 -7.56
N LEU A 40 -13.55 21.00 -8.03
CA LEU A 40 -12.45 20.30 -8.70
C LEU A 40 -11.86 19.23 -7.80
N SER A 41 -11.53 19.57 -6.55
CA SER A 41 -10.98 18.64 -5.55
C SER A 41 -11.89 17.45 -5.34
N SER A 42 -13.21 17.68 -5.27
CA SER A 42 -14.19 16.60 -5.13
C SER A 42 -14.28 15.71 -6.36
N CYS A 43 -14.03 16.23 -7.57
CA CYS A 43 -14.12 15.43 -8.81
C CYS A 43 -12.85 14.62 -9.08
N ILE A 44 -11.67 15.14 -8.73
CA ILE A 44 -10.39 14.46 -8.97
C ILE A 44 -9.82 13.75 -7.74
N GLU A 45 -10.50 13.86 -6.59
CA GLU A 45 -10.12 13.25 -5.30
C GLU A 45 -8.71 13.65 -4.84
N GLU A 46 -8.34 14.92 -5.05
CA GLU A 46 -7.04 15.49 -4.70
C GLU A 46 -7.21 16.87 -4.07
N GLU A 47 -6.37 17.21 -3.10
CA GLU A 47 -6.37 18.52 -2.48
C GLU A 47 -5.71 19.56 -3.40
N LEU A 48 -6.49 20.54 -3.87
CA LEU A 48 -5.97 21.63 -4.69
C LEU A 48 -5.41 22.78 -3.81
N PRO A 49 -4.41 23.54 -4.32
CA PRO A 49 -3.88 24.73 -3.66
C PRO A 49 -4.96 25.77 -3.34
N SER A 50 -4.70 26.64 -2.36
CA SER A 50 -5.58 27.74 -1.93
C SER A 50 -6.20 28.53 -3.09
N ALA A 51 -7.40 29.11 -2.92
CA ALA A 51 -8.10 29.90 -3.94
C ALA A 51 -7.19 30.94 -4.62
N THR A 52 -6.36 31.65 -3.85
CA THR A 52 -5.40 32.65 -4.33
C THR A 52 -4.30 32.11 -5.27
N ARG A 53 -4.02 30.80 -5.21
CA ARG A 53 -3.03 30.11 -6.04
C ARG A 53 -3.66 29.16 -7.07
N LEU A 54 -4.98 29.01 -7.04
CA LEU A 54 -5.71 28.09 -7.91
C LEU A 54 -5.41 28.37 -9.38
N GLU A 55 -5.53 29.62 -9.81
CA GLU A 55 -5.33 30.01 -11.21
C GLU A 55 -3.95 29.62 -11.73
N GLU A 56 -2.90 29.88 -10.95
CA GLU A 56 -1.52 29.53 -11.29
C GLU A 56 -1.33 28.02 -11.36
N SER A 57 -1.97 27.28 -10.46
CA SER A 57 -1.90 25.82 -10.42
C SER A 57 -2.59 25.13 -11.60
N LEU A 58 -3.58 25.79 -12.23
CA LEU A 58 -4.28 25.27 -13.41
C LEU A 58 -3.46 25.44 -14.70
N ARG A 59 -2.44 26.31 -14.73
CA ARG A 59 -1.72 26.70 -15.96
C ARG A 59 -1.03 25.56 -16.70
N ASN A 60 -0.59 24.52 -15.98
CA ASN A 60 0.03 23.34 -16.57
C ASN A 60 -1.00 22.34 -17.17
N GLY A 61 -2.29 22.62 -17.01
CA GLY A 61 -3.40 21.83 -17.53
C GLY A 61 -3.58 20.46 -16.88
N VAL A 62 -2.74 20.04 -15.93
CA VAL A 62 -2.75 18.68 -15.37
C VAL A 62 -4.07 18.40 -14.65
N TYR A 63 -4.51 19.31 -13.77
CA TYR A 63 -5.80 19.18 -13.08
C TYR A 63 -6.98 19.16 -14.06
N LEU A 64 -6.92 19.95 -15.14
CA LEU A 64 -7.97 19.98 -16.17
C LEU A 64 -8.03 18.68 -16.98
N ALA A 65 -6.87 18.11 -17.29
CA ALA A 65 -6.79 16.81 -17.96
C ALA A 65 -7.27 15.66 -17.04
N ARG A 66 -6.98 15.71 -15.74
CA ARG A 66 -7.54 14.78 -14.75
C ARG A 66 -9.06 14.92 -14.62
N LEU A 67 -9.57 16.15 -14.56
CA LEU A 67 -11.03 16.39 -14.61
C LEU A 67 -11.64 15.81 -15.90
N SER A 68 -10.94 15.94 -17.02
CA SER A 68 -11.39 15.39 -18.30
C SER A 68 -11.44 13.87 -18.31
N HIS A 69 -10.45 13.23 -17.68
CA HIS A 69 -10.48 11.80 -17.45
C HIS A 69 -11.68 11.39 -16.60
N PHE A 70 -12.00 12.16 -15.55
CA PHE A 70 -13.15 11.90 -14.68
C PHE A 70 -14.49 11.82 -15.44
N PHE A 71 -14.79 12.77 -16.35
CA PHE A 71 -16.08 12.78 -17.06
C PHE A 71 -16.06 12.15 -18.47
N ALA A 72 -14.88 11.94 -19.06
CA ALA A 72 -14.67 11.37 -20.39
C ALA A 72 -13.36 10.53 -20.45
N PRO A 73 -13.29 9.41 -19.70
CA PRO A 73 -12.06 8.61 -19.56
C PRO A 73 -11.58 8.00 -20.89
N ASP A 74 -12.50 7.67 -21.80
CA ASP A 74 -12.18 7.11 -23.12
C ASP A 74 -11.47 8.11 -24.03
N GLU A 75 -11.83 9.39 -23.94
CA GLU A 75 -11.23 10.47 -24.74
C GLU A 75 -9.85 10.82 -24.19
N VAL A 76 -9.76 10.97 -22.86
CA VAL A 76 -8.54 11.36 -22.14
C VAL A 76 -8.14 10.29 -21.11
N PRO A 77 -7.51 9.19 -21.53
CA PRO A 77 -6.85 8.27 -20.61
C PRO A 77 -5.70 8.97 -19.88
N LEU A 78 -5.52 8.70 -18.58
CA LEU A 78 -4.45 9.30 -17.77
C LEU A 78 -3.05 9.09 -18.36
N ARG A 79 -2.84 7.99 -19.09
CA ARG A 79 -1.57 7.69 -19.78
C ARG A 79 -1.20 8.70 -20.87
N LYS A 80 -2.17 9.45 -21.42
CA LYS A 80 -1.92 10.51 -22.40
C LYS A 80 -1.56 11.86 -21.76
N VAL A 81 -1.87 12.02 -20.47
CA VAL A 81 -1.64 13.28 -19.75
C VAL A 81 -0.15 13.46 -19.53
N TYR A 82 0.36 14.62 -19.90
CA TYR A 82 1.77 14.96 -19.73
C TYR A 82 2.03 15.49 -18.32
N ASP A 83 3.13 15.05 -17.70
CA ASP A 83 3.56 15.47 -16.36
C ASP A 83 2.47 15.22 -15.30
N VAL A 84 1.92 14.00 -15.29
CA VAL A 84 0.80 13.62 -14.41
C VAL A 84 1.12 13.91 -12.95
N ASP A 85 2.34 13.64 -12.51
CA ASP A 85 2.85 13.85 -11.15
C ASP A 85 3.40 15.27 -10.90
N GLN A 86 3.30 16.15 -11.89
CA GLN A 86 3.78 17.53 -11.86
C GLN A 86 5.27 17.65 -11.44
N SER A 87 6.09 16.63 -11.69
CA SER A 87 7.51 16.64 -11.33
C SER A 87 8.29 17.61 -12.20
N VAL A 88 8.00 17.62 -13.51
CA VAL A 88 8.66 18.52 -14.46
C VAL A 88 8.28 19.98 -14.17
N HIS A 89 7.01 20.25 -13.87
CA HIS A 89 6.55 21.57 -13.49
C HIS A 89 7.23 22.06 -12.20
N ARG A 90 7.42 21.19 -11.20
CA ARG A 90 8.11 21.53 -9.95
C ARG A 90 9.60 21.82 -10.14
N GLU A 91 10.28 21.07 -11.02
CA GLU A 91 11.71 21.23 -11.24
C GLU A 91 12.07 22.37 -12.22
N ARG A 92 11.28 22.51 -13.30
CA ARG A 92 11.64 23.37 -14.45
C ARG A 92 10.61 24.46 -14.75
N GLY A 93 9.47 24.47 -14.05
CA GLY A 93 8.36 25.37 -14.33
C GLY A 93 7.57 24.97 -15.58
N LEU A 94 6.79 25.92 -16.09
CA LEU A 94 5.87 25.71 -17.21
C LEU A 94 6.61 25.47 -18.54
N CYS A 95 6.43 24.29 -19.12
CA CYS A 95 6.86 23.96 -20.49
C CYS A 95 5.70 23.95 -21.50
N PHE A 96 6.01 24.23 -22.79
CA PHE A 96 5.00 24.33 -23.85
C PHE A 96 4.15 23.07 -24.01
N ARG A 97 4.72 21.89 -23.73
CA ARG A 97 4.02 20.61 -23.81
C ARG A 97 2.84 20.50 -22.85
N HIS A 98 2.79 21.30 -21.77
CA HIS A 98 1.59 21.38 -20.92
C HIS A 98 0.34 21.89 -21.64
N THR A 99 0.50 22.59 -22.77
CA THR A 99 -0.63 23.01 -23.61
C THR A 99 -1.42 21.80 -24.12
N ASP A 100 -0.78 20.64 -24.28
CA ASP A 100 -1.47 19.40 -24.68
C ASP A 100 -2.52 19.00 -23.64
N ASN A 101 -2.23 19.17 -22.34
CA ASN A 101 -3.18 18.89 -21.26
C ASN A 101 -4.41 19.81 -21.33
N ILE A 102 -4.21 21.09 -21.64
CA ILE A 102 -5.30 22.05 -21.84
C ILE A 102 -6.15 21.66 -23.06
N ASN A 103 -5.51 21.26 -24.16
CA ASN A 103 -6.20 20.81 -25.36
C ASN A 103 -7.00 19.52 -25.12
N HIS A 104 -6.48 18.58 -24.32
CA HIS A 104 -7.24 17.40 -23.89
C HIS A 104 -8.54 17.80 -23.18
N TRP A 105 -8.49 18.81 -22.31
CA TRP A 105 -9.68 19.32 -21.64
C TRP A 105 -10.69 19.96 -22.58
N LEU A 106 -10.25 20.82 -23.51
CA LEU A 106 -11.15 21.40 -24.50
C LEU A 106 -11.79 20.32 -25.39
N ASN A 107 -11.03 19.30 -25.80
CA ASN A 107 -11.55 18.20 -26.62
C ASN A 107 -12.55 17.32 -25.86
N ALA A 108 -12.29 17.04 -24.58
CA ALA A 108 -13.23 16.32 -23.73
C ALA A 108 -14.54 17.09 -23.55
N MET A 109 -14.49 18.42 -23.38
CA MET A 109 -15.70 19.24 -23.34
C MET A 109 -16.50 19.17 -24.66
N ARG A 110 -15.82 19.16 -25.83
CA ARG A 110 -16.51 18.99 -27.12
C ARG A 110 -17.17 17.61 -27.23
N SER A 111 -16.51 16.55 -26.78
CA SER A 111 -17.02 15.17 -26.93
C SER A 111 -18.31 14.94 -26.13
N ILE A 112 -18.48 15.63 -25.01
CA ILE A 112 -19.73 15.59 -24.22
C ILE A 112 -20.81 16.58 -24.72
N GLY A 113 -20.52 17.35 -25.78
CA GLY A 113 -21.45 18.34 -26.34
C GLY A 113 -21.60 19.61 -25.51
N PHE A 114 -20.55 20.02 -24.77
CA PHE A 114 -20.55 21.28 -24.04
C PHE A 114 -20.49 22.47 -25.02
N PRO A 115 -21.26 23.55 -24.81
CA PRO A 115 -21.35 24.63 -25.81
C PRO A 115 -20.05 25.43 -25.98
N GLU A 116 -19.62 25.62 -27.23
CA GLU A 116 -18.32 26.22 -27.56
C GLU A 116 -18.15 27.68 -27.12
N TYR A 117 -19.24 28.45 -26.96
CA TYR A 117 -19.15 29.85 -26.52
C TYR A 117 -18.66 30.02 -25.07
N PHE A 118 -18.71 28.95 -24.26
CA PHE A 118 -18.11 28.94 -22.93
C PHE A 118 -16.59 28.74 -22.96
N PHE A 119 -16.04 28.20 -24.05
CA PHE A 119 -14.66 27.75 -24.10
C PHE A 119 -13.69 28.95 -23.99
N PRO A 120 -12.65 28.83 -23.18
CA PRO A 120 -11.50 29.72 -23.26
C PRO A 120 -10.59 29.34 -24.43
N ASP A 121 -9.75 30.26 -24.86
CA ASP A 121 -8.59 29.95 -25.70
C ASP A 121 -7.51 29.23 -24.85
N PRO A 122 -6.74 28.25 -25.38
CA PRO A 122 -5.64 27.63 -24.64
C PRO A 122 -4.65 28.63 -24.02
N PHE A 123 -4.40 29.75 -24.71
CA PHE A 123 -3.51 30.81 -24.26
C PHE A 123 -4.13 31.69 -23.16
N ASP A 124 -5.45 31.69 -22.98
CA ASP A 124 -6.12 32.36 -21.85
C ASP A 124 -5.61 31.82 -20.52
N LEU A 125 -5.33 30.52 -20.46
CA LEU A 125 -4.78 29.82 -19.31
C LEU A 125 -3.24 29.77 -19.33
N TYR A 126 -2.65 29.27 -20.41
CA TYR A 126 -1.20 29.02 -20.47
C TYR A 126 -0.37 30.31 -20.32
N GLU A 127 -0.75 31.37 -21.03
CA GLU A 127 -0.08 32.69 -20.98
C GLU A 127 -0.70 33.64 -19.96
N ARG A 128 -1.71 33.20 -19.20
CA ARG A 128 -2.42 34.02 -18.22
C ARG A 128 -3.13 35.24 -18.85
N LYS A 129 -3.65 35.10 -20.09
CA LYS A 129 -4.35 36.21 -20.76
C LYS A 129 -5.75 36.47 -20.21
N ASN A 130 -6.49 35.44 -19.80
CA ASN A 130 -7.86 35.58 -19.31
C ASN A 130 -8.28 34.42 -18.39
N LEU A 131 -7.71 34.40 -17.18
CA LEU A 131 -8.06 33.41 -16.16
C LEU A 131 -9.54 33.46 -15.72
N PRO A 132 -10.19 34.65 -15.58
CA PRO A 132 -11.61 34.70 -15.25
C PRO A 132 -12.51 33.96 -16.25
N LYS A 133 -12.17 33.96 -17.55
CA LYS A 133 -12.90 33.18 -18.56
C LYS A 133 -12.74 31.67 -18.34
N VAL A 134 -11.57 31.21 -17.89
CA VAL A 134 -11.33 29.79 -17.56
C VAL A 134 -12.18 29.38 -16.37
N ILE A 135 -12.20 30.18 -15.30
CA ILE A 135 -13.02 29.92 -14.10
C ILE A 135 -14.52 29.93 -14.46
N TYR A 136 -14.95 30.88 -15.29
CA TYR A 136 -16.31 30.92 -15.82
C TYR A 136 -16.67 29.66 -16.62
N CYS A 137 -15.77 29.17 -17.46
CA CYS A 137 -15.95 27.92 -18.20
C CYS A 137 -16.09 26.72 -17.25
N LEU A 138 -15.29 26.66 -16.18
CA LEU A 138 -15.37 25.59 -15.19
C LEU A 138 -16.68 25.61 -14.40
N HIS A 139 -17.18 26.79 -14.04
CA HIS A 139 -18.51 26.96 -13.43
C HIS A 139 -19.64 26.50 -14.34
N ALA A 140 -19.58 26.86 -15.63
CA ALA A 140 -20.58 26.39 -16.59
C ALA A 140 -20.48 24.89 -16.85
N LEU A 141 -19.26 24.34 -16.91
CA LEU A 141 -19.00 22.92 -17.05
C LEU A 141 -19.52 22.12 -15.85
N SER A 142 -19.34 22.61 -14.62
CA SER A 142 -19.80 21.91 -13.40
C SER A 142 -21.32 21.75 -13.40
N LEU A 143 -22.07 22.80 -13.75
CA LEU A 143 -23.52 22.76 -13.88
C LEU A 143 -23.97 21.83 -15.01
N TYR A 144 -23.26 21.84 -16.14
CA TYR A 144 -23.54 20.96 -17.26
C TYR A 144 -23.31 19.48 -16.91
N LEU A 145 -22.19 19.17 -16.23
CA LEU A 145 -21.88 17.82 -15.78
C LEU A 145 -22.84 17.33 -14.70
N PHE A 146 -23.27 18.22 -13.79
CA PHE A 146 -24.31 17.91 -12.80
C PHE A 146 -25.64 17.53 -13.48
N LYS A 147 -26.04 18.29 -14.50
CA LYS A 147 -27.23 17.97 -15.31
C LYS A 147 -27.10 16.60 -15.99
N LEU A 148 -25.91 16.23 -16.44
CA LEU A 148 -25.65 14.91 -17.04
C LEU A 148 -25.52 13.79 -16.00
N GLY A 149 -25.55 14.10 -14.69
CA GLY A 149 -25.29 13.15 -13.61
C GLY A 149 -23.84 12.65 -13.56
N LYS A 150 -22.91 13.39 -14.18
CA LYS A 150 -21.50 13.02 -14.26
C LYS A 150 -20.64 13.61 -13.14
N ALA A 151 -21.07 14.72 -12.53
CA ALA A 151 -20.32 15.41 -11.47
C ALA A 151 -21.26 15.88 -10.35
N PRO A 152 -20.75 16.07 -9.12
CA PRO A 152 -21.50 16.75 -8.06
C PRO A 152 -21.78 18.20 -8.44
N ARG A 153 -22.79 18.78 -7.80
CA ARG A 153 -23.13 20.20 -7.97
C ARG A 153 -22.09 21.09 -7.30
N ILE A 154 -21.65 22.13 -7.97
CA ILE A 154 -20.82 23.18 -7.36
C ILE A 154 -21.62 23.91 -6.27
N GLU A 155 -21.01 24.08 -5.10
CA GLU A 155 -21.63 24.84 -4.01
C GLU A 155 -21.59 26.34 -4.29
N LYS A 156 -22.63 27.06 -3.85
CA LYS A 156 -22.63 28.53 -3.82
C LYS A 156 -22.27 28.98 -2.41
N LEU A 157 -21.07 29.55 -2.27
CA LEU A 157 -20.40 29.94 -1.02
C LEU A 157 -20.31 31.46 -0.83
N THR A 158 -20.76 32.24 -1.81
CA THR A 158 -20.91 33.70 -1.69
C THR A 158 -21.64 34.07 -0.40
N GLY A 159 -21.02 34.93 0.43
CA GLY A 159 -21.58 35.41 1.70
C GLY A 159 -21.44 34.45 2.90
N LYS A 160 -20.86 33.26 2.70
CA LYS A 160 -20.55 32.30 3.78
C LYS A 160 -19.07 32.24 4.14
N LEU A 161 -18.21 32.69 3.24
CA LEU A 161 -16.76 32.67 3.38
C LEU A 161 -16.24 34.02 3.88
N HIS A 162 -15.27 33.95 4.79
CA HIS A 162 -14.49 35.09 5.25
C HIS A 162 -13.08 34.96 4.69
N PHE A 163 -12.64 35.99 3.97
CA PHE A 163 -11.29 36.10 3.42
C PHE A 163 -10.56 37.24 4.11
N SER A 164 -9.24 37.18 4.14
CA SER A 164 -8.45 38.28 4.72
C SER A 164 -8.45 39.49 3.78
N ASP A 165 -8.31 40.69 4.34
CA ASP A 165 -8.22 41.92 3.56
C ASP A 165 -7.04 41.86 2.57
N GLU A 166 -5.94 41.18 2.95
CA GLU A 166 -4.79 40.98 2.06
C GLU A 166 -5.12 40.08 0.87
N GLU A 167 -5.91 39.02 1.05
CA GLU A 167 -6.32 38.11 -0.04
C GLU A 167 -7.22 38.82 -1.05
N VAL A 168 -8.21 39.58 -0.55
CA VAL A 168 -9.13 40.36 -1.39
C VAL A 168 -8.36 41.43 -2.17
N GLU A 169 -7.43 42.11 -1.50
CA GLU A 169 -6.59 43.14 -2.12
C GLU A 169 -5.60 42.55 -3.13
N GLN A 170 -5.08 41.35 -2.90
CA GLN A 170 -4.24 40.64 -3.88
C GLN A 170 -5.02 40.35 -5.17
N VAL A 171 -6.24 39.83 -5.05
CA VAL A 171 -7.11 39.57 -6.21
C VAL A 171 -7.53 40.87 -6.88
N ARG A 172 -7.84 41.92 -6.12
CA ARG A 172 -8.17 43.24 -6.68
C ARG A 172 -7.01 43.75 -7.54
N ARG A 173 -5.78 43.66 -7.06
CA ARG A 173 -4.59 44.07 -7.82
C ARG A 173 -4.40 43.25 -9.08
N SER A 174 -4.57 41.93 -9.03
CA SER A 174 -4.43 41.10 -10.24
C SER A 174 -5.50 41.45 -11.28
N LEU A 175 -6.75 41.65 -10.86
CA LEU A 175 -7.83 42.06 -11.75
C LEU A 175 -7.60 43.45 -12.38
N LEU A 176 -6.98 44.38 -11.63
CA LEU A 176 -6.68 45.73 -12.12
C LEU A 176 -5.46 45.81 -13.04
N LEU A 177 -4.46 44.93 -12.83
CA LEU A 177 -3.27 44.84 -13.69
C LEU A 177 -3.64 44.39 -15.11
N ASP A 178 -4.66 43.53 -15.21
CA ASP A 178 -5.14 42.95 -16.47
C ASP A 178 -6.34 43.75 -17.01
N ALA A 179 -6.18 45.07 -17.20
CA ALA A 179 -7.26 46.01 -17.54
C ALA A 179 -8.04 45.72 -18.85
N GLU A 180 -7.57 44.80 -19.69
CA GLU A 180 -8.28 44.31 -20.90
C GLU A 180 -9.26 43.16 -20.59
N VAL A 181 -9.21 42.57 -19.40
CA VAL A 181 -10.02 41.41 -19.00
C VAL A 181 -11.37 41.87 -18.45
N THR A 182 -12.43 41.57 -19.19
CA THR A 182 -13.81 41.80 -18.72
C THR A 182 -14.28 40.68 -17.82
N MET A 183 -14.86 41.04 -16.66
CA MET A 183 -15.39 40.04 -15.73
C MET A 183 -16.67 39.40 -16.30
N PRO A 184 -16.72 38.06 -16.44
CA PRO A 184 -17.89 37.40 -16.98
C PRO A 184 -19.05 37.36 -15.96
N ALA A 185 -20.28 37.33 -16.46
CA ALA A 185 -21.48 37.32 -15.64
C ALA A 185 -21.79 35.91 -15.10
N PHE A 186 -21.15 35.52 -13.99
CA PHE A 186 -21.36 34.22 -13.32
C PHE A 186 -22.83 33.97 -12.90
N SER A 187 -23.59 35.04 -12.63
CA SER A 187 -25.02 34.95 -12.28
C SER A 187 -25.92 34.44 -13.41
N LEU A 188 -25.52 34.63 -14.68
CA LEU A 188 -26.34 34.32 -15.85
C LEU A 188 -26.12 32.91 -16.41
N ILE A 189 -25.15 32.16 -15.90
CA ILE A 189 -24.80 30.83 -16.41
C ILE A 189 -26.02 29.89 -16.39
N ASP A 190 -26.76 29.88 -15.28
CA ASP A 190 -27.97 29.05 -15.09
C ASP A 190 -29.02 29.36 -16.18
N GLY A 191 -29.24 30.65 -16.48
CA GLY A 191 -30.22 31.09 -17.48
C GLY A 191 -29.80 30.80 -18.92
N ILE A 192 -28.50 30.90 -19.22
CA ILE A 192 -27.95 30.59 -20.56
C ILE A 192 -28.06 29.08 -20.84
N LEU A 193 -27.65 28.24 -19.88
CA LEU A 193 -27.75 26.78 -20.00
C LEU A 193 -29.21 26.30 -20.09
N ALA A 194 -30.14 26.97 -19.41
CA ALA A 194 -31.57 26.65 -19.47
C ALA A 194 -32.22 27.04 -20.81
N LYS A 195 -31.77 28.13 -21.47
CA LYS A 195 -32.32 28.58 -22.76
C LYS A 195 -31.91 27.69 -23.94
N GLU A 196 -30.75 27.07 -23.88
CA GLU A 196 -30.25 26.12 -24.91
C GLU A 196 -30.96 24.76 -24.83
N THR A 197 -31.46 24.38 -23.66
CA THR A 197 -32.35 23.24 -23.55
C THR A 197 -33.73 23.65 -24.04
N SER A 198 -34.17 23.10 -25.17
CA SER A 198 -35.45 23.38 -25.85
C SER A 198 -36.69 22.94 -25.06
N ALA A 199 -36.66 23.10 -23.74
CA ALA A 199 -37.61 22.50 -22.85
C ALA A 199 -38.86 23.38 -22.74
N ASP A 200 -40.02 22.72 -22.69
CA ASP A 200 -41.30 23.40 -22.60
C ASP A 200 -41.39 24.13 -21.25
N SER A 201 -41.50 25.46 -21.28
CA SER A 201 -41.71 26.29 -20.09
C SER A 201 -42.90 25.79 -19.27
N SER A 202 -43.89 25.15 -19.91
CA SER A 202 -45.02 24.51 -19.25
C SER A 202 -44.60 23.38 -18.30
N ALA A 203 -43.68 22.51 -18.71
CA ALA A 203 -43.21 21.38 -17.90
C ALA A 203 -42.43 21.86 -16.66
N VAL A 204 -41.60 22.90 -16.81
CA VAL A 204 -40.89 23.55 -15.70
C VAL A 204 -41.87 24.06 -14.64
N ILE A 205 -42.92 24.76 -15.08
CA ILE A 205 -43.94 25.32 -14.18
C ILE A 205 -44.73 24.20 -13.50
N ALA A 206 -45.14 23.17 -14.24
CA ALA A 206 -45.90 22.05 -13.72
C ALA A 206 -45.16 21.29 -12.60
N ILE A 207 -43.89 20.94 -12.83
CA ILE A 207 -43.05 20.26 -11.83
C ILE A 207 -42.88 21.12 -10.58
N ASN A 208 -42.53 22.41 -10.75
CA ASN A 208 -42.34 23.30 -9.61
C ASN A 208 -43.62 23.52 -8.81
N THR A 209 -44.78 23.51 -9.46
CA THR A 209 -46.09 23.59 -8.80
C THR A 209 -46.40 22.31 -8.03
N ALA A 210 -46.06 21.14 -8.59
CA ALA A 210 -46.22 19.86 -7.90
C ALA A 210 -45.35 19.78 -6.63
N ILE A 211 -44.12 20.29 -6.69
CA ILE A 211 -43.23 20.41 -5.52
C ILE A 211 -43.88 21.28 -4.43
N ASP A 212 -44.41 22.46 -4.80
CA ASP A 212 -45.02 23.39 -3.84
C ASP A 212 -46.28 22.84 -3.17
N LYS A 213 -47.05 22.01 -3.90
CA LYS A 213 -48.26 21.37 -3.35
C LYS A 213 -47.95 20.21 -2.42
N GLY A 214 -46.74 19.63 -2.48
CA GLY A 214 -46.40 18.44 -1.72
C GLY A 214 -47.06 17.16 -2.23
N GLU A 215 -47.62 17.17 -3.44
CA GLU A 215 -48.33 16.03 -4.01
C GLU A 215 -47.36 15.13 -4.79
N VAL A 216 -46.99 14.00 -4.20
CA VAL A 216 -45.99 13.06 -4.78
C VAL A 216 -46.50 12.41 -6.07
N ASP A 217 -47.78 12.07 -6.14
CA ASP A 217 -48.39 11.48 -7.35
C ASP A 217 -48.39 12.47 -8.51
N LEU A 218 -48.77 13.73 -8.26
CA LEU A 218 -48.69 14.80 -9.25
C LEU A 218 -47.24 15.08 -9.68
N LEU A 219 -46.29 14.99 -8.73
CA LEU A 219 -44.87 15.10 -9.05
C LEU A 219 -44.43 13.98 -9.99
N PHE A 220 -44.88 12.74 -9.76
CA PHE A 220 -44.55 11.61 -10.63
C PHE A 220 -45.12 11.80 -12.05
N GLU A 221 -46.37 12.22 -12.17
CA GLU A 221 -47.01 12.53 -13.46
C GLU A 221 -46.23 13.62 -14.23
N THR A 222 -45.86 14.69 -13.53
CA THR A 222 -45.15 15.83 -14.14
C THR A 222 -43.71 15.51 -14.51
N LEU A 223 -42.98 14.74 -13.69
CA LEU A 223 -41.62 14.28 -14.01
C LEU A 223 -41.60 13.28 -15.16
N SER A 224 -42.62 12.43 -15.27
CA SER A 224 -42.74 11.40 -16.32
C SER A 224 -43.29 11.95 -17.64
N THR A 225 -43.68 13.22 -17.68
CA THR A 225 -44.25 13.84 -18.87
C THR A 225 -43.19 13.93 -19.99
N PRO A 226 -43.47 13.50 -21.24
CA PRO A 226 -42.49 13.57 -22.33
C PRO A 226 -41.92 14.96 -22.60
N ALA A 227 -42.68 16.02 -22.29
CA ALA A 227 -42.24 17.40 -22.40
C ALA A 227 -41.12 17.78 -21.40
N ALA A 228 -41.01 17.05 -20.28
CA ALA A 228 -39.94 17.26 -19.29
C ALA A 228 -38.59 16.70 -19.77
N GLN A 229 -38.59 15.71 -20.68
CA GLN A 229 -37.41 15.04 -21.23
C GLN A 229 -36.41 14.54 -20.16
N LEU A 230 -36.93 14.20 -18.97
CA LEU A 230 -36.13 13.70 -17.88
C LEU A 230 -35.74 12.23 -18.12
N ARG A 231 -34.55 11.85 -17.66
CA ARG A 231 -33.97 10.51 -17.74
C ARG A 231 -33.94 9.87 -16.36
N ASP A 232 -34.10 8.56 -16.32
CA ASP A 232 -33.99 7.73 -15.13
C ASP A 232 -34.88 8.15 -13.95
N VAL A 233 -36.09 8.66 -14.23
CA VAL A 233 -37.10 8.90 -13.19
C VAL A 233 -37.61 7.55 -12.68
N ARG A 234 -37.39 7.25 -11.39
CA ARG A 234 -37.79 5.97 -10.76
C ARG A 234 -38.98 6.17 -9.82
N PRO A 235 -40.07 5.40 -9.99
CA PRO A 235 -41.26 5.54 -9.13
C PRO A 235 -40.96 5.22 -7.67
N GLU A 236 -40.03 4.30 -7.41
CA GLU A 236 -39.60 3.90 -6.06
C GLU A 236 -39.00 5.06 -5.25
N ASN A 237 -38.40 6.05 -5.93
CA ASN A 237 -37.65 7.14 -5.31
C ASN A 237 -38.47 8.43 -5.18
N MET A 238 -39.75 8.42 -5.54
CA MET A 238 -40.57 9.63 -5.65
C MET A 238 -40.65 10.46 -4.37
N HIS A 239 -40.78 9.82 -3.21
CA HIS A 239 -40.75 10.51 -1.92
C HIS A 239 -39.41 11.21 -1.68
N ARG A 240 -38.29 10.56 -2.02
CA ARG A 240 -36.95 11.14 -1.89
C ARG A 240 -36.73 12.28 -2.88
N TYR A 241 -37.21 12.15 -4.12
CA TYR A 241 -37.16 13.24 -5.08
C TYR A 241 -37.91 14.48 -4.56
N HIS A 242 -39.10 14.31 -3.99
CA HIS A 242 -39.86 15.42 -3.42
C HIS A 242 -39.06 16.12 -2.31
N GLU A 243 -38.53 15.37 -1.32
CA GLU A 243 -37.72 15.92 -0.22
C GLU A 243 -36.49 16.70 -0.72
N VAL A 244 -35.77 16.14 -1.70
CA VAL A 244 -34.55 16.75 -2.24
C VAL A 244 -34.87 17.99 -3.08
N LEU A 245 -35.88 17.92 -3.95
CA LEU A 245 -36.28 19.04 -4.82
C LEU A 245 -36.88 20.20 -4.02
N GLU A 246 -37.67 19.92 -2.99
CA GLU A 246 -38.19 20.93 -2.08
C GLU A 246 -37.04 21.67 -1.37
N ARG A 247 -36.08 20.92 -0.81
CA ARG A 247 -34.90 21.49 -0.16
C ARG A 247 -34.05 22.30 -1.14
N ALA A 248 -33.86 21.82 -2.36
CA ALA A 248 -33.13 22.51 -3.41
C ALA A 248 -33.80 23.84 -3.78
N LYS A 249 -35.13 23.84 -3.94
CA LYS A 249 -35.91 25.03 -4.23
C LYS A 249 -35.84 26.05 -3.10
N ALA A 250 -35.98 25.60 -1.85
CA ALA A 250 -35.84 26.45 -0.67
C ALA A 250 -34.41 27.05 -0.53
N SER A 251 -33.38 26.30 -0.91
CA SER A 251 -32.00 26.77 -0.94
C SER A 251 -31.80 27.88 -2.00
N LYS A 252 -32.32 27.66 -3.22
CA LYS A 252 -32.26 28.64 -4.31
C LYS A 252 -32.96 29.96 -3.95
N LEU A 253 -34.14 29.88 -3.32
CA LEU A 253 -34.87 31.05 -2.84
C LEU A 253 -34.09 31.81 -1.76
N ARG A 254 -33.48 31.11 -0.80
CA ARG A 254 -32.65 31.73 0.25
C ARG A 254 -31.44 32.45 -0.34
N GLN A 255 -30.73 31.84 -1.29
CA GLN A 255 -29.59 32.45 -1.97
C GLN A 255 -29.98 33.73 -2.71
N ARG A 256 -31.14 33.74 -3.37
CA ARG A 256 -31.68 34.94 -4.02
C ARG A 256 -32.00 36.05 -3.03
N SER A 257 -32.59 35.71 -1.88
CA SER A 257 -32.89 36.70 -0.84
C SER A 257 -31.63 37.34 -0.27
N MET A 258 -30.55 36.56 -0.08
CA MET A 258 -29.25 37.12 0.35
C MET A 258 -28.65 38.07 -0.69
N ARG A 259 -28.67 37.69 -1.98
CA ARG A 259 -28.18 38.56 -3.07
C ARG A 259 -28.89 39.91 -3.14
N ARG A 260 -30.22 39.93 -2.89
CA ARG A 260 -31.00 41.17 -2.85
C ARG A 260 -30.66 42.09 -1.69
N LEU A 261 -30.13 41.54 -0.59
CA LEU A 261 -29.70 42.33 0.57
C LEU A 261 -28.28 42.90 0.37
N GLU A 262 -27.43 42.23 -0.42
CA GLU A 262 -26.00 42.54 -0.58
C GLU A 262 -25.67 43.48 -1.77
N GLY A 263 -26.61 43.77 -2.69
CA GLY A 263 -26.36 44.68 -3.80
C GLY A 263 -27.63 45.03 -4.59
N GLY A 264 -27.95 46.32 -4.65
CA GLY A 264 -29.20 46.88 -5.16
C GLY A 264 -29.41 46.80 -6.68
N GLU A 265 -29.47 45.61 -7.26
CA GLU A 265 -30.00 45.43 -8.61
C GLU A 265 -31.54 45.37 -8.57
N GLN A 266 -32.16 46.48 -8.99
CA GLN A 266 -33.55 46.48 -9.46
C GLN A 266 -33.60 46.00 -10.92
N GLU A 267 -33.36 44.73 -11.23
CA GLU A 267 -33.61 44.24 -12.59
C GLU A 267 -34.32 42.89 -12.65
N SER A 268 -35.53 42.97 -13.23
CA SER A 268 -36.46 41.95 -13.73
C SER A 268 -36.91 40.81 -12.79
N GLU A 269 -38.22 40.64 -12.65
CA GLU A 269 -38.82 39.41 -12.12
C GLU A 269 -38.61 38.27 -13.13
N ASP A 270 -37.39 37.77 -13.27
CA ASP A 270 -37.17 36.59 -14.08
C ASP A 270 -37.75 35.37 -13.35
N MET A 271 -38.92 34.90 -13.80
CA MET A 271 -39.64 33.74 -13.23
C MET A 271 -38.71 32.53 -13.08
N TYR A 272 -37.73 32.38 -13.97
CA TYR A 272 -36.78 31.27 -14.00
C TYR A 272 -35.78 31.27 -12.83
N GLU A 273 -35.61 32.38 -12.09
CA GLU A 273 -34.80 32.39 -10.86
C GLU A 273 -35.53 31.77 -9.66
N ARG A 274 -36.87 31.80 -9.66
CA ARG A 274 -37.68 31.21 -8.57
C ARG A 274 -37.86 29.71 -8.74
N LEU A 275 -37.86 29.24 -9.99
CA LEU A 275 -38.14 27.85 -10.33
C LEU A 275 -36.85 27.05 -10.45
N LEU A 276 -36.92 25.77 -10.11
CA LEU A 276 -35.89 24.81 -10.53
C LEU A 276 -36.04 24.59 -12.04
N SER A 277 -34.96 24.77 -12.77
CA SER A 277 -34.90 24.42 -14.19
C SER A 277 -34.99 22.89 -14.36
N LEU A 278 -35.41 22.42 -15.53
CA LEU A 278 -35.40 20.98 -15.83
C LEU A 278 -34.00 20.37 -15.75
N ALA A 279 -32.96 21.18 -16.01
CA ALA A 279 -31.57 20.76 -15.85
C ALA A 279 -31.21 20.49 -14.38
N GLU A 280 -31.61 21.40 -13.48
CA GLU A 280 -31.44 21.20 -12.03
C GLU A 280 -32.24 20.00 -11.55
N VAL A 281 -33.51 19.87 -11.97
CA VAL A 281 -34.37 18.73 -11.63
C VAL A 281 -33.73 17.42 -12.09
N GLN A 282 -33.22 17.35 -13.32
CA GLN A 282 -32.52 16.17 -13.83
C GLN A 282 -31.32 15.79 -12.97
N GLY A 283 -30.48 16.76 -12.61
CA GLY A 283 -29.31 16.52 -11.76
C GLY A 283 -29.70 15.98 -10.40
N TYR A 284 -30.72 16.57 -9.75
CA TYR A 284 -31.22 16.09 -8.46
C TYR A 284 -31.87 14.70 -8.54
N VAL A 285 -32.57 14.38 -9.63
CA VAL A 285 -33.13 13.03 -9.85
C VAL A 285 -32.01 12.00 -9.93
N LEU A 286 -30.95 12.27 -10.71
CA LEU A 286 -29.81 11.37 -10.86
C LEU A 286 -29.02 11.25 -9.54
N GLU A 287 -28.74 12.36 -8.88
CA GLU A 287 -28.07 12.37 -7.57
C GLU A 287 -28.87 11.58 -6.53
N THR A 288 -30.19 11.77 -6.46
CA THR A 288 -31.06 11.02 -5.54
C THR A 288 -31.06 9.54 -5.88
N ASN A 289 -31.04 9.18 -7.15
CA ASN A 289 -30.93 7.78 -7.58
C ASN A 289 -29.66 7.11 -7.09
N VAL A 290 -28.52 7.77 -7.23
CA VAL A 290 -27.23 7.28 -6.75
C VAL A 290 -27.22 7.20 -5.23
N ASN A 291 -27.69 8.23 -4.53
CA ASN A 291 -27.71 8.26 -3.07
C ASN A 291 -28.62 7.18 -2.46
N VAL A 292 -29.79 6.94 -3.05
CA VAL A 292 -30.67 5.85 -2.60
C VAL A 292 -30.01 4.49 -2.80
N LEU A 293 -29.29 4.30 -3.91
CA LEU A 293 -28.53 3.08 -4.16
C LEU A 293 -27.39 2.88 -3.18
N LEU A 294 -26.58 3.92 -2.92
CA LEU A 294 -25.52 3.87 -1.93
C LEU A 294 -26.06 3.54 -0.55
N ALA A 295 -27.22 4.09 -0.16
CA ALA A 295 -27.88 3.74 1.10
C ALA A 295 -28.38 2.28 1.13
N GLN A 296 -28.84 1.73 0.00
CA GLN A 296 -29.20 0.31 -0.10
C GLN A 296 -27.98 -0.60 0.02
N ILE A 297 -26.87 -0.22 -0.61
CA ILE A 297 -25.59 -0.93 -0.52
C ILE A 297 -25.06 -0.88 0.92
N ASP A 298 -25.09 0.28 1.56
CA ASP A 298 -24.67 0.46 2.95
C ASP A 298 -25.53 -0.39 3.90
N ALA A 299 -26.85 -0.42 3.70
CA ALA A 299 -27.75 -1.29 4.46
C ALA A 299 -27.50 -2.80 4.20
N ALA A 300 -27.08 -3.19 3.00
CA ALA A 300 -26.70 -4.57 2.69
C ALA A 300 -25.41 -4.96 3.43
N ILE A 301 -24.43 -4.06 3.50
CA ILE A 301 -23.19 -4.24 4.26
C ILE A 301 -23.50 -4.41 5.76
N GLU A 302 -24.36 -3.56 6.34
CA GLU A 302 -24.76 -3.66 7.75
C GLU A 302 -25.45 -4.99 8.10
N ARG A 303 -26.19 -5.56 7.14
CA ARG A 303 -26.91 -6.82 7.33
C ARG A 303 -26.05 -8.05 7.05
N GLY A 304 -24.84 -7.89 6.52
CA GLY A 304 -24.04 -9.02 6.05
C GLY A 304 -24.58 -9.67 4.77
N ASP A 305 -25.43 -8.98 4.00
CA ASP A 305 -26.10 -9.55 2.82
C ASP A 305 -25.26 -9.38 1.55
N VAL A 306 -24.35 -10.33 1.34
CA VAL A 306 -23.45 -10.35 0.18
C VAL A 306 -24.23 -10.58 -1.13
N ALA A 307 -25.36 -11.28 -1.10
CA ALA A 307 -26.15 -11.56 -2.29
C ALA A 307 -26.83 -10.30 -2.82
N LEU A 308 -27.46 -9.52 -1.92
CA LEU A 308 -28.04 -8.23 -2.26
C LEU A 308 -26.96 -7.24 -2.71
N PHE A 309 -25.83 -7.19 -2.02
CA PHE A 309 -24.69 -6.35 -2.42
C PHE A 309 -24.24 -6.66 -3.85
N ARG A 310 -24.08 -7.96 -4.18
CA ARG A 310 -23.72 -8.42 -5.53
C ARG A 310 -24.75 -8.04 -6.58
N GLU A 311 -26.04 -8.23 -6.29
CA GLU A 311 -27.12 -7.87 -7.21
C GLU A 311 -27.12 -6.36 -7.51
N LEU A 312 -27.03 -5.54 -6.46
CA LEU A 312 -27.03 -4.08 -6.59
C LEU A 312 -25.82 -3.58 -7.37
N LEU A 313 -24.63 -4.10 -7.08
CA LEU A 313 -23.39 -3.67 -7.74
C LEU A 313 -23.35 -4.04 -9.23
N LEU A 314 -23.82 -5.23 -9.60
CA LEU A 314 -23.75 -5.73 -10.98
C LEU A 314 -24.89 -5.21 -11.88
N THR A 315 -26.08 -4.98 -11.30
CA THR A 315 -27.27 -4.61 -12.09
C THR A 315 -27.33 -3.10 -12.36
N ARG A 316 -26.77 -2.28 -11.47
CA ARG A 316 -26.99 -0.82 -11.45
C ARG A 316 -25.80 -0.06 -12.02
N LYS A 317 -25.77 0.06 -13.35
CA LYS A 317 -24.75 0.83 -14.08
C LYS A 317 -24.72 2.33 -13.75
N ASP A 318 -25.79 2.85 -13.17
CA ASP A 318 -25.91 4.24 -12.74
C ASP A 318 -25.02 4.59 -11.54
N LEU A 319 -24.47 3.59 -10.84
CA LEU A 319 -23.43 3.82 -9.83
C LEU A 319 -22.16 4.44 -10.43
N GLY A 320 -21.88 4.18 -11.71
CA GLY A 320 -20.67 4.63 -12.39
C GLY A 320 -19.38 4.11 -11.75
N VAL A 321 -19.43 2.93 -11.13
CA VAL A 321 -18.23 2.24 -10.63
C VAL A 321 -17.65 1.42 -11.77
N HIS A 322 -16.33 1.51 -11.95
CA HIS A 322 -15.56 0.89 -13.01
C HIS A 322 -14.72 -0.28 -12.46
N ASP A 323 -14.22 -1.11 -13.36
CA ASP A 323 -13.33 -2.25 -13.06
C ASP A 323 -13.91 -3.30 -12.10
N ILE A 324 -15.23 -3.50 -12.15
CA ILE A 324 -15.91 -4.54 -11.36
C ILE A 324 -15.65 -5.92 -11.98
N VAL A 325 -15.04 -6.80 -11.20
CA VAL A 325 -14.85 -8.23 -11.51
C VAL A 325 -15.84 -9.03 -10.68
N GLU A 326 -16.70 -9.82 -11.36
CA GLU A 326 -17.82 -10.54 -10.74
C GLU A 326 -17.38 -11.52 -9.64
N ASP A 327 -16.22 -12.15 -9.82
CA ASP A 327 -15.65 -13.10 -8.86
C ASP A 327 -15.05 -12.42 -7.62
N ASN A 328 -14.67 -11.14 -7.73
CA ASN A 328 -14.03 -10.37 -6.65
C ASN A 328 -15.05 -9.62 -5.77
N VAL A 329 -16.35 -9.70 -6.08
CA VAL A 329 -17.41 -9.05 -5.30
C VAL A 329 -17.38 -9.36 -3.80
N PRO A 330 -17.11 -10.62 -3.36
CA PRO A 330 -16.95 -10.92 -1.94
C PRO A 330 -15.78 -10.17 -1.30
N ALA A 331 -14.68 -9.94 -2.03
CA ALA A 331 -13.54 -9.19 -1.54
C ALA A 331 -13.89 -7.70 -1.38
N TYR A 332 -14.66 -7.12 -2.32
CA TYR A 332 -15.17 -5.73 -2.19
C TYR A 332 -15.98 -5.55 -0.92
N PHE A 333 -16.87 -6.51 -0.65
CA PHE A 333 -17.70 -6.52 0.55
C PHE A 333 -16.86 -6.55 1.83
N GLN A 334 -15.82 -7.39 1.88
CA GLN A 334 -14.93 -7.49 3.04
C GLN A 334 -14.15 -6.19 3.29
N VAL A 335 -13.61 -5.57 2.23
CA VAL A 335 -12.88 -4.30 2.35
C VAL A 335 -13.79 -3.21 2.91
N LEU A 336 -15.01 -3.06 2.37
CA LEU A 336 -15.96 -2.05 2.83
C LEU A 336 -16.44 -2.31 4.27
N THR A 337 -16.65 -3.57 4.63
CA THR A 337 -17.02 -3.95 6.01
C THR A 337 -15.93 -3.52 6.98
N LYS A 338 -14.66 -3.81 6.66
CA LYS A 338 -13.51 -3.42 7.48
C LYS A 338 -13.36 -1.90 7.58
N VAL A 339 -13.48 -1.17 6.46
CA VAL A 339 -13.43 0.31 6.47
C VAL A 339 -14.51 0.89 7.37
N LYS A 340 -15.71 0.32 7.37
CA LYS A 340 -16.81 0.75 8.23
C LYS A 340 -16.56 0.41 9.71
N GLU A 341 -16.05 -0.77 10.01
CA GLU A 341 -15.64 -1.18 11.36
C GLU A 341 -14.55 -0.23 11.91
N ASP A 342 -13.50 0.03 11.14
CA ASP A 342 -12.42 0.95 11.50
C ASP A 342 -12.96 2.37 11.74
N ALA A 343 -13.94 2.84 10.95
CA ALA A 343 -14.55 4.15 11.15
C ALA A 343 -15.40 4.22 12.44
N LEU A 344 -16.13 3.15 12.76
CA LEU A 344 -16.90 2.99 13.99
C LEU A 344 -15.99 3.00 15.22
N GLU A 345 -14.86 2.29 15.18
CA GLU A 345 -13.87 2.27 16.27
C GLU A 345 -13.29 3.67 16.54
N ASN A 346 -13.11 4.47 15.48
CA ASN A 346 -12.58 5.83 15.57
C ASN A 346 -13.65 6.91 15.85
N ASN A 347 -14.90 6.54 16.15
CA ASN A 347 -16.04 7.46 16.32
C ASN A 347 -16.24 8.43 15.14
N ASN A 348 -15.92 8.00 13.92
CA ASN A 348 -16.13 8.80 12.72
C ASN A 348 -17.46 8.41 12.06
N PRO A 349 -18.42 9.34 11.88
CA PRO A 349 -19.64 9.06 11.13
C PRO A 349 -19.30 8.77 9.67
N PHE A 350 -19.27 7.48 9.32
CA PHE A 350 -19.01 7.01 7.96
C PHE A 350 -20.32 7.01 7.16
N THR A 351 -20.30 7.66 6.00
CA THR A 351 -21.37 7.60 5.00
C THR A 351 -20.78 7.13 3.69
N LEU A 352 -21.23 5.98 3.20
CA LEU A 352 -20.70 5.38 1.98
C LEU A 352 -20.91 6.33 0.78
N SER A 353 -19.80 6.73 0.17
CA SER A 353 -19.80 7.52 -1.06
C SER A 353 -19.44 6.66 -2.28
N ARG A 354 -19.63 7.22 -3.49
CA ARG A 354 -19.22 6.57 -4.75
C ARG A 354 -17.70 6.38 -4.81
N SER A 355 -16.93 7.34 -4.30
CA SER A 355 -15.47 7.27 -4.28
C SER A 355 -14.99 6.14 -3.37
N ASP A 356 -15.57 6.01 -2.18
CA ASP A 356 -15.21 4.93 -1.25
C ASP A 356 -15.45 3.54 -1.87
N LEU A 357 -16.56 3.40 -2.60
CA LEU A 357 -16.88 2.17 -3.31
C LEU A 357 -15.89 1.88 -4.44
N GLN A 358 -15.49 2.90 -5.22
CA GLN A 358 -14.49 2.74 -6.28
C GLN A 358 -13.11 2.37 -5.73
N VAL A 359 -12.69 3.01 -4.64
CA VAL A 359 -11.43 2.72 -3.94
C VAL A 359 -11.44 1.30 -3.40
N ALA A 360 -12.55 0.86 -2.79
CA ALA A 360 -12.67 -0.51 -2.30
C ALA A 360 -12.58 -1.56 -3.42
N VAL A 361 -13.20 -1.29 -4.57
CA VAL A 361 -13.08 -2.16 -5.76
C VAL A 361 -11.63 -2.25 -6.24
N GLN A 362 -10.95 -1.10 -6.35
CA GLN A 362 -9.55 -1.07 -6.80
C GLN A 362 -8.63 -1.83 -5.84
N LEU A 363 -8.69 -1.52 -4.55
CA LEU A 363 -7.84 -2.15 -3.53
C LEU A 363 -8.06 -3.66 -3.45
N ALA A 364 -9.31 -4.09 -3.51
CA ALA A 364 -9.64 -5.51 -3.49
C ALA A 364 -9.20 -6.23 -4.77
N ASN A 365 -9.35 -5.61 -5.94
CA ASN A 365 -8.86 -6.19 -7.19
C ASN A 365 -7.34 -6.37 -7.17
N GLU A 366 -6.60 -5.33 -6.76
CA GLU A 366 -5.15 -5.39 -6.65
C GLU A 366 -4.72 -6.49 -5.67
N LYS A 367 -5.39 -6.58 -4.52
CA LYS A 367 -5.13 -7.62 -3.53
C LYS A 367 -5.40 -9.03 -4.06
N VAL A 368 -6.55 -9.26 -4.71
CA VAL A 368 -6.88 -10.57 -5.29
C VAL A 368 -5.92 -10.93 -6.43
N GLU A 369 -5.53 -9.96 -7.25
CA GLU A 369 -4.53 -10.16 -8.31
C GLU A 369 -3.14 -10.48 -7.72
N GLU A 370 -2.75 -9.89 -6.60
CA GLU A 370 -1.53 -10.24 -5.88
C GLU A 370 -1.59 -11.66 -5.30
N GLU A 371 -2.68 -12.02 -4.63
CA GLU A 371 -2.88 -13.35 -4.05
C GLU A 371 -2.89 -14.45 -5.13
N THR A 372 -3.59 -14.23 -6.25
CA THR A 372 -3.62 -15.19 -7.37
C THR A 372 -2.27 -15.34 -8.06
N ARG A 373 -1.50 -14.25 -8.21
CA ARG A 373 -0.13 -14.32 -8.73
C ARG A 373 0.81 -15.08 -7.78
N LEU A 374 0.66 -14.87 -6.48
CA LEU A 374 1.42 -15.60 -5.47
C LEU A 374 1.11 -17.10 -5.53
N GLU A 375 -0.17 -17.49 -5.58
CA GLU A 375 -0.58 -18.88 -5.71
C GLU A 375 -0.04 -19.53 -6.98
N ALA A 376 -0.14 -18.85 -8.13
CA ALA A 376 0.39 -19.33 -9.40
C ALA A 376 1.92 -19.51 -9.36
N ALA A 377 2.66 -18.60 -8.71
CA ALA A 377 4.10 -18.70 -8.56
C ALA A 377 4.50 -19.89 -7.67
N ILE A 378 3.78 -20.11 -6.56
CA ILE A 378 3.98 -21.28 -5.69
C ILE A 378 3.67 -22.59 -6.42
N GLU A 379 2.61 -22.62 -7.22
CA GLU A 379 2.28 -23.77 -8.05
C GLU A 379 3.38 -24.03 -9.09
N ALA A 380 3.88 -22.99 -9.76
CA ALA A 380 4.99 -23.09 -10.70
C ALA A 380 6.27 -23.64 -10.05
N ILE A 381 6.60 -23.21 -8.83
CA ILE A 381 7.71 -23.77 -8.05
C ILE A 381 7.48 -25.26 -7.81
N ASN A 382 6.31 -25.64 -7.31
CA ASN A 382 6.00 -27.05 -7.06
C ASN A 382 6.06 -27.89 -8.35
N MET A 383 5.58 -27.38 -9.48
CA MET A 383 5.69 -28.05 -10.78
C MET A 383 7.15 -28.21 -11.23
N SER A 384 8.00 -27.20 -11.02
CA SER A 384 9.42 -27.26 -11.38
C SER A 384 10.18 -28.36 -10.62
N LEU A 385 9.75 -28.66 -9.38
CA LEU A 385 10.29 -29.75 -8.56
C LEU A 385 9.95 -31.14 -9.13
N ASP A 386 8.88 -31.27 -9.94
CA ASP A 386 8.54 -32.53 -10.63
C ASP A 386 9.35 -32.76 -11.90
N CYS A 387 9.74 -31.68 -12.58
CA CYS A 387 10.45 -31.73 -13.85
C CYS A 387 11.92 -32.16 -13.72
N GLY A 388 12.50 -32.11 -12.51
CA GLY A 388 13.88 -32.54 -12.26
C GLY A 388 14.96 -31.57 -12.74
N CYS A 389 14.58 -30.35 -13.16
CA CYS A 389 15.51 -29.33 -13.66
C CYS A 389 15.81 -28.28 -12.59
N ALA A 390 17.07 -28.19 -12.17
CA ALA A 390 17.50 -27.26 -11.13
C ALA A 390 17.42 -25.79 -11.56
N ASP A 391 17.69 -25.50 -12.84
CA ASP A 391 17.65 -24.14 -13.39
C ASP A 391 16.21 -23.61 -13.45
N ASP A 392 15.25 -24.44 -13.89
CA ASP A 392 13.82 -24.08 -13.92
C ASP A 392 13.28 -23.80 -12.51
N THR A 393 13.74 -24.59 -11.52
CA THR A 393 13.38 -24.38 -10.12
C THR A 393 13.95 -23.08 -9.58
N LEU A 394 15.20 -22.75 -9.93
CA LEU A 394 15.81 -21.48 -9.55
C LEU A 394 15.07 -20.30 -10.19
N GLU A 395 14.68 -20.40 -11.46
CA GLU A 395 13.93 -19.35 -12.13
C GLU A 395 12.57 -19.11 -11.46
N ALA A 396 11.85 -20.18 -11.13
CA ALA A 396 10.58 -20.10 -10.40
C ALA A 396 10.74 -19.52 -8.98
N LEU A 397 11.79 -19.91 -8.25
CA LEU A 397 12.09 -19.35 -6.91
C LEU A 397 12.48 -17.87 -6.95
N ARG A 398 12.96 -17.38 -8.09
CA ARG A 398 13.36 -15.96 -8.29
C ARG A 398 12.20 -15.08 -8.76
N ASP A 399 11.04 -15.64 -9.06
CA ASP A 399 9.87 -14.85 -9.42
C ASP A 399 9.50 -13.90 -8.27
N PRO A 400 9.51 -12.57 -8.47
CA PRO A 400 9.14 -11.62 -7.42
C PRO A 400 7.70 -11.83 -6.92
N SER A 401 6.83 -12.43 -7.73
CA SER A 401 5.45 -12.75 -7.38
C SER A 401 5.35 -13.78 -6.27
N ALA A 402 6.37 -14.63 -6.09
CA ALA A 402 6.43 -15.63 -5.02
C ALA A 402 6.77 -15.03 -3.64
N GLN A 403 7.19 -13.76 -3.58
CA GLN A 403 7.56 -13.04 -2.35
C GLN A 403 8.60 -13.75 -1.46
N LEU A 404 9.45 -14.58 -2.07
CA LEU A 404 10.47 -15.35 -1.37
C LEU A 404 11.73 -14.52 -1.04
N PRO A 405 12.51 -14.91 -0.02
CA PRO A 405 13.82 -14.32 0.24
C PRO A 405 14.76 -14.48 -0.97
N VAL A 406 15.76 -13.60 -1.06
CA VAL A 406 16.73 -13.62 -2.16
C VAL A 406 17.42 -14.98 -2.25
N VAL A 407 17.35 -15.62 -3.40
CA VAL A 407 17.95 -16.93 -3.69
C VAL A 407 19.27 -16.77 -4.45
N TYR A 408 20.24 -17.64 -4.16
CA TYR A 408 21.58 -17.60 -4.76
C TYR A 408 21.65 -18.41 -6.07
N PRO A 409 21.98 -17.81 -7.23
CA PRO A 409 22.00 -18.53 -8.49
C PRO A 409 22.95 -19.72 -8.53
N LEU A 410 24.07 -19.64 -7.81
CA LEU A 410 25.07 -20.71 -7.74
C LEU A 410 24.61 -21.94 -6.93
N ALA A 411 23.49 -21.84 -6.21
CA ALA A 411 22.94 -22.91 -5.36
C ALA A 411 21.68 -23.58 -5.97
N ALA A 412 21.43 -23.43 -7.27
CA ALA A 412 20.26 -24.01 -7.96
C ALA A 412 20.03 -25.50 -7.64
N VAL A 413 21.09 -26.32 -7.74
CA VAL A 413 21.05 -27.76 -7.47
C VAL A 413 20.72 -28.06 -6.00
N LEU A 414 21.23 -27.25 -5.07
CA LEU A 414 20.94 -27.39 -3.65
C LEU A 414 19.45 -27.11 -3.39
N TYR A 415 18.91 -26.01 -3.93
CA TYR A 415 17.49 -25.69 -3.77
C TYR A 415 16.59 -26.78 -4.33
N HIS A 416 16.83 -27.21 -5.57
CA HIS A 416 16.00 -28.22 -6.21
C HIS A 416 15.99 -29.54 -5.43
N ASN A 417 17.16 -30.08 -5.09
CA ASN A 417 17.25 -31.37 -4.41
C ASN A 417 16.65 -31.32 -3.00
N GLN A 418 16.90 -30.25 -2.25
CA GLN A 418 16.42 -30.13 -0.88
C GLN A 418 14.93 -29.85 -0.83
N PHE A 419 14.38 -28.97 -1.68
CA PHE A 419 12.93 -28.77 -1.75
C PHE A 419 12.20 -30.01 -2.27
N ALA A 420 12.77 -30.73 -3.24
CA ALA A 420 12.20 -31.99 -3.69
C ALA A 420 12.17 -33.05 -2.57
N PHE A 421 13.21 -33.09 -1.73
CA PHE A 421 13.27 -33.94 -0.55
C PHE A 421 12.21 -33.54 0.49
N ILE A 422 12.16 -32.25 0.89
CA ILE A 422 11.19 -31.72 1.86
C ILE A 422 9.76 -32.01 1.39
N ARG A 423 9.46 -31.78 0.11
CA ARG A 423 8.14 -32.06 -0.47
C ARG A 423 7.78 -33.55 -0.42
N ARG A 424 8.76 -34.43 -0.70
CA ARG A 424 8.56 -35.88 -0.63
C ARG A 424 8.30 -36.36 0.81
N GLU A 425 8.98 -35.77 1.79
CA GLU A 425 8.75 -36.09 3.21
C GLU A 425 7.40 -35.56 3.71
N ALA A 426 7.04 -34.32 3.33
CA ALA A 426 5.77 -33.71 3.69
C ALA A 426 4.56 -34.43 3.07
N GLY A 427 4.72 -35.02 1.88
CA GLY A 427 3.66 -35.76 1.18
C GLY A 427 2.59 -34.86 0.55
N HIS A 428 2.82 -33.55 0.50
CA HIS A 428 1.97 -32.55 -0.15
C HIS A 428 2.82 -31.48 -0.84
N ASN A 429 2.18 -30.65 -1.67
CA ASN A 429 2.84 -29.47 -2.25
C ASN A 429 3.27 -28.49 -1.16
N LEU A 430 4.43 -27.87 -1.34
CA LEU A 430 4.97 -26.92 -0.38
C LEU A 430 4.17 -25.62 -0.41
N GLY A 431 3.72 -25.18 0.76
CA GLY A 431 3.05 -23.90 0.95
C GLY A 431 4.02 -22.72 1.00
N HIS A 432 3.48 -21.51 1.00
CA HIS A 432 4.29 -20.27 1.02
C HIS A 432 5.23 -20.20 2.24
N GLU A 433 4.73 -20.51 3.44
CA GLU A 433 5.53 -20.44 4.67
C GLU A 433 6.67 -21.47 4.70
N GLU A 434 6.41 -22.68 4.18
CA GLU A 434 7.41 -23.75 4.07
C GLU A 434 8.51 -23.39 3.08
N LEU A 435 8.14 -22.77 1.96
CA LEU A 435 9.09 -22.25 0.98
C LEU A 435 9.94 -21.12 1.57
N ILE A 436 9.35 -20.14 2.29
CA ILE A 436 10.11 -19.07 2.95
C ILE A 436 11.09 -19.66 3.98
N GLY A 437 10.61 -20.54 4.84
CA GLY A 437 11.44 -21.21 5.85
C GLY A 437 12.57 -22.00 5.21
N GLY A 438 12.25 -22.80 4.20
CA GLY A 438 13.22 -23.58 3.45
C GLY A 438 14.25 -22.72 2.73
N VAL A 439 13.86 -21.63 2.06
CA VAL A 439 14.81 -20.73 1.38
C VAL A 439 15.77 -20.12 2.40
N ARG A 440 15.30 -19.70 3.58
CA ARG A 440 16.17 -19.15 4.64
C ARG A 440 17.22 -20.16 5.10
N ILE A 441 16.81 -21.39 5.35
CA ILE A 441 17.71 -22.48 5.78
C ILE A 441 18.72 -22.80 4.67
N LEU A 442 18.23 -22.96 3.43
CA LEU A 442 19.06 -23.32 2.29
C LEU A 442 20.02 -22.18 1.89
N ASN A 443 19.65 -20.92 2.10
CA ASN A 443 20.54 -19.79 1.97
C ASN A 443 21.69 -19.86 2.97
N ALA A 444 21.40 -20.09 4.25
CA ALA A 444 22.43 -20.21 5.28
C ALA A 444 23.40 -21.37 5.00
N ILE A 445 22.87 -22.50 4.52
CA ILE A 445 23.67 -23.66 4.09
C ILE A 445 24.50 -23.32 2.84
N ALA A 446 23.93 -22.60 1.87
CA ALA A 446 24.64 -22.16 0.68
C ALA A 446 25.80 -21.22 1.03
N GLU A 447 25.57 -20.24 1.91
CA GLU A 447 26.60 -19.33 2.43
C GLU A 447 27.75 -20.09 3.10
N LEU A 448 27.42 -21.06 3.96
CA LEU A 448 28.42 -21.92 4.58
C LEU A 448 29.22 -22.67 3.53
N ASN A 449 28.55 -23.31 2.56
CA ASN A 449 29.23 -24.01 1.48
C ASN A 449 30.12 -23.10 0.63
N PHE A 450 29.70 -21.86 0.35
CA PHE A 450 30.51 -20.87 -0.37
C PHE A 450 31.75 -20.46 0.43
N SER A 451 31.63 -20.30 1.76
CA SER A 451 32.77 -20.00 2.64
C SER A 451 33.83 -21.11 2.63
N LEU A 452 33.41 -22.36 2.41
CA LEU A 452 34.29 -23.53 2.40
C LEU A 452 35.04 -23.71 1.07
N LYS A 453 34.46 -23.28 -0.07
CA LYS A 453 35.01 -23.45 -1.44
C LYS A 453 36.14 -22.48 -1.84
N ALA A 454 36.70 -21.73 -0.90
CA ALA A 454 37.88 -20.87 -1.10
C ALA A 454 37.68 -19.52 -1.84
N SER A 455 36.54 -18.84 -1.66
CA SER A 455 36.46 -17.39 -1.89
C SER A 455 35.97 -16.69 -0.63
N ALA A 456 36.84 -15.85 -0.05
CA ALA A 456 36.68 -15.17 1.23
C ALA A 456 35.59 -14.06 1.21
N SER A 457 34.36 -14.41 0.89
CA SER A 457 33.22 -13.49 0.94
C SER A 457 32.42 -13.61 2.23
N PHE A 458 32.46 -14.76 2.91
CA PHE A 458 31.70 -15.04 4.12
C PHE A 458 32.58 -15.68 5.18
N ASP A 459 32.36 -15.33 6.44
CA ASP A 459 33.06 -15.90 7.58
C ASP A 459 32.43 -17.25 7.97
N SER A 460 33.20 -18.32 7.83
CA SER A 460 32.74 -19.68 8.11
C SER A 460 32.30 -19.88 9.57
N ALA A 461 32.89 -19.14 10.53
CA ALA A 461 32.47 -19.22 11.92
C ALA A 461 31.08 -18.58 12.12
N ALA A 462 30.87 -17.40 11.54
CA ALA A 462 29.58 -16.72 11.59
C ALA A 462 28.47 -17.49 10.84
N CYS A 463 28.81 -18.20 9.75
CA CYS A 463 27.86 -19.05 9.04
C CYS A 463 27.44 -20.29 9.85
N LEU A 464 28.34 -20.88 10.64
CA LEU A 464 28.02 -22.02 11.52
C LEU A 464 27.16 -21.59 12.72
N GLU A 465 27.40 -20.39 13.25
CA GLU A 465 26.61 -19.80 14.33
C GLU A 465 25.30 -19.14 13.86
N ASN A 466 25.01 -19.15 12.55
CA ASN A 466 23.84 -18.50 12.00
C ASN A 466 22.55 -19.19 12.52
N PRO A 467 21.65 -18.46 13.22
CA PRO A 467 20.42 -19.03 13.77
C PRO A 467 19.50 -19.67 12.72
N HIS A 468 19.57 -19.19 11.47
CA HIS A 468 18.77 -19.72 10.37
C HIS A 468 19.30 -21.03 9.79
N ALA A 469 20.57 -21.38 10.04
CA ALA A 469 21.12 -22.66 9.60
C ALA A 469 20.62 -23.83 10.46
N HIS A 470 20.07 -23.56 11.65
CA HIS A 470 19.61 -24.57 12.61
C HIS A 470 20.61 -25.71 12.84
N ILE A 471 21.91 -25.38 12.92
CA ILE A 471 22.96 -26.35 13.27
C ILE A 471 23.04 -26.41 14.79
N ALA A 472 22.81 -27.58 15.37
CA ALA A 472 22.85 -27.81 16.81
C ALA A 472 24.29 -28.06 17.31
N ASP A 473 24.52 -27.74 18.59
CA ASP A 473 25.73 -28.07 19.34
C ASP A 473 27.05 -27.53 18.77
N VAL A 474 27.01 -26.39 18.06
CA VAL A 474 28.21 -25.71 17.56
C VAL A 474 28.98 -25.10 18.74
N ARG A 475 30.25 -25.51 18.92
CA ARG A 475 31.14 -25.01 19.97
C ARG A 475 32.18 -24.05 19.39
N PRO A 476 32.29 -22.80 19.89
CA PRO A 476 33.24 -21.81 19.39
C PRO A 476 34.70 -22.27 19.40
N GLN A 477 35.07 -23.14 20.35
CA GLN A 477 36.42 -23.65 20.50
C GLN A 477 36.80 -24.67 19.40
N CYS A 478 35.82 -25.27 18.73
CA CYS A 478 36.01 -26.32 17.73
C CYS A 478 35.87 -25.83 16.28
N HIS A 479 35.67 -24.52 16.05
CA HIS A 479 35.41 -23.94 14.73
C HIS A 479 36.44 -24.31 13.66
N ASP A 480 37.73 -24.18 13.96
CA ASP A 480 38.79 -24.51 13.00
C ASP A 480 38.77 -25.99 12.61
N ARG A 481 38.39 -26.87 13.55
CA ARG A 481 38.26 -28.31 13.33
C ARG A 481 37.03 -28.63 12.48
N TYR A 482 35.88 -28.00 12.76
CA TYR A 482 34.68 -28.15 11.92
C TYR A 482 34.96 -27.72 10.49
N VAL A 483 35.57 -26.55 10.29
CA VAL A 483 35.90 -26.03 8.96
C VAL A 483 36.87 -26.95 8.21
N ALA A 484 37.87 -27.52 8.89
CA ALA A 484 38.78 -28.47 8.29
C ALA A 484 38.09 -29.77 7.85
N ALA A 485 37.22 -30.33 8.70
CA ALA A 485 36.45 -31.53 8.41
C ALA A 485 35.43 -31.31 7.28
N LEU A 486 34.69 -30.21 7.32
CA LEU A 486 33.73 -29.83 6.27
C LEU A 486 34.42 -29.59 4.92
N ARG A 487 35.61 -28.96 4.90
CA ARG A 487 36.42 -28.82 3.67
C ARG A 487 36.95 -30.15 3.15
N ALA A 488 37.21 -31.12 4.02
CA ALA A 488 37.59 -32.47 3.59
C ALA A 488 36.40 -33.17 2.93
N ALA A 489 35.25 -33.21 3.61
CA ALA A 489 34.02 -33.80 3.09
C ALA A 489 33.58 -33.16 1.75
N LEU A 490 33.76 -31.85 1.61
CA LEU A 490 33.44 -31.13 0.38
C LEU A 490 34.40 -31.47 -0.78
N ARG A 491 35.68 -31.75 -0.50
CA ARG A 491 36.66 -32.16 -1.53
C ARG A 491 36.37 -33.56 -2.04
N ASP A 492 35.98 -34.47 -1.15
CA ASP A 492 35.61 -35.84 -1.52
C ASP A 492 34.35 -35.88 -2.41
N ARG A 493 33.55 -34.80 -2.39
CA ARG A 493 32.33 -34.64 -3.20
C ARG A 493 32.49 -33.86 -4.49
N ALA A 494 33.67 -33.32 -4.80
CA ALA A 494 33.86 -32.48 -5.97
C ALA A 494 33.65 -33.22 -7.31
N ASP A 495 33.62 -34.55 -7.30
CA ASP A 495 33.46 -35.42 -8.48
C ASP A 495 31.99 -35.82 -8.76
N ASP A 496 31.06 -35.59 -7.84
CA ASP A 496 29.61 -35.83 -8.03
C ASP A 496 28.88 -34.50 -8.29
N ASP A 497 27.90 -34.51 -9.20
CA ASP A 497 27.30 -33.39 -9.94
C ASP A 497 26.48 -32.37 -9.11
N GLY A 498 26.85 -32.14 -7.85
CA GLY A 498 26.18 -31.22 -6.94
C GLY A 498 26.99 -30.98 -5.69
N GLY A 499 28.21 -30.45 -5.84
CA GLY A 499 29.21 -30.24 -4.77
C GLY A 499 28.80 -29.31 -3.64
N PHE A 500 27.66 -29.52 -2.99
CA PHE A 500 27.20 -28.88 -1.78
C PHE A 500 27.02 -29.95 -0.69
N LEU A 501 27.34 -29.59 0.54
CA LEU A 501 26.95 -30.34 1.72
C LEU A 501 25.52 -29.96 2.09
N THR A 502 24.72 -30.97 2.43
CA THR A 502 23.35 -30.82 2.92
C THR A 502 23.35 -30.52 4.43
N HIS A 503 22.21 -30.07 4.97
CA HIS A 503 22.06 -29.81 6.40
C HIS A 503 22.46 -31.01 7.27
N THR A 504 21.95 -32.20 6.93
CA THR A 504 22.18 -33.44 7.67
C THR A 504 23.66 -33.78 7.74
N GLU A 505 24.38 -33.63 6.63
CA GLU A 505 25.81 -33.94 6.58
C GLU A 505 26.65 -32.93 7.35
N ILE A 506 26.27 -31.66 7.30
CA ILE A 506 26.93 -30.62 8.11
C ILE A 506 26.72 -30.94 9.60
N GLN A 507 25.50 -31.31 10.00
CA GLN A 507 25.20 -31.66 11.38
C GLN A 507 25.94 -32.92 11.84
N ASP A 508 26.01 -33.96 11.01
CA ASP A 508 26.73 -35.20 11.32
C ASP A 508 28.22 -34.91 11.52
N ILE A 509 28.84 -34.08 10.68
CA ILE A 509 30.25 -33.69 10.82
C ILE A 509 30.47 -32.89 12.12
N VAL A 510 29.56 -31.97 12.47
CA VAL A 510 29.65 -31.24 13.75
C VAL A 510 29.56 -32.21 14.94
N ASN A 511 28.64 -33.17 14.89
CA ASN A 511 28.47 -34.18 15.93
C ASN A 511 29.72 -35.08 16.06
N GLU A 512 30.32 -35.49 14.95
CA GLU A 512 31.55 -36.29 14.93
C GLU A 512 32.75 -35.54 15.51
N VAL A 513 32.94 -34.28 15.14
CA VAL A 513 34.02 -33.45 15.70
C VAL A 513 33.81 -33.21 17.19
N ASN A 514 32.57 -32.97 17.63
CA ASN A 514 32.24 -32.84 19.05
C ASN A 514 32.55 -34.10 19.83
N ALA A 515 32.12 -35.27 19.33
CA ALA A 515 32.39 -36.55 19.97
C ALA A 515 33.91 -36.85 20.04
N ALA A 516 34.67 -36.46 19.01
CA ALA A 516 36.11 -36.59 19.01
C ALA A 516 36.81 -35.65 20.01
N GLU A 517 36.30 -34.43 20.19
CA GLU A 517 36.80 -33.47 21.18
C GLU A 517 36.49 -33.92 22.61
N ASP A 518 35.24 -34.32 22.87
CA ASP A 518 34.83 -34.85 24.17
C ASP A 518 35.68 -36.08 24.54
N GLY A 519 35.88 -37.00 23.58
CA GLY A 519 36.75 -38.15 23.79
C GLY A 519 38.24 -37.80 23.95
N ALA A 520 38.71 -36.64 23.47
CA ALA A 520 40.08 -36.17 23.69
C ALA A 520 40.25 -35.51 25.06
N ALA A 521 39.29 -34.66 25.46
CA ALA A 521 39.24 -34.05 26.78
C ALA A 521 39.10 -35.11 27.88
N ASP A 522 38.23 -36.11 27.69
CA ASP A 522 38.07 -37.24 28.61
C ASP A 522 39.36 -38.06 28.76
N ARG A 523 40.18 -38.14 27.70
CA ARG A 523 41.50 -38.79 27.76
C ARG A 523 42.50 -37.94 28.52
N GLU A 524 42.55 -36.65 28.26
CA GLU A 524 43.45 -35.73 28.97
C GLU A 524 43.14 -35.71 30.47
N GLU A 525 41.86 -35.59 30.85
CA GLU A 525 41.43 -35.62 32.24
C GLU A 525 41.74 -36.97 32.90
N ALA A 526 41.52 -38.09 32.19
CA ALA A 526 41.87 -39.41 32.71
C ALA A 526 43.40 -39.56 32.92
N LEU A 527 44.22 -38.99 32.03
CA LEU A 527 45.68 -38.98 32.18
C LEU A 527 46.13 -38.13 33.35
N GLU A 528 45.55 -36.95 33.52
CA GLU A 528 45.84 -36.06 34.65
C GLU A 528 45.48 -36.75 35.97
N ARG A 529 44.29 -37.35 36.06
CA ARG A 529 43.85 -38.11 37.25
C ARG A 529 44.78 -39.28 37.58
N ILE A 530 45.31 -39.99 36.58
CA ILE A 530 46.29 -41.06 36.81
C ILE A 530 47.60 -40.47 37.31
N ASN A 531 48.11 -39.41 36.67
CA ASN A 531 49.37 -38.78 37.07
C ASN A 531 49.30 -38.20 38.51
N ASP A 532 48.18 -37.60 38.88
CA ASP A 532 47.93 -37.09 40.23
C ASP A 532 47.84 -38.22 41.27
N ALA A 533 47.12 -39.30 40.96
CA ALA A 533 47.01 -40.45 41.85
C ALA A 533 48.38 -41.14 42.07
N VAL A 534 49.18 -41.24 41.01
CA VAL A 534 50.55 -41.77 41.09
C VAL A 534 51.43 -40.85 41.95
N ALA A 535 51.36 -39.53 41.77
CA ALA A 535 52.13 -38.55 42.54
C ALA A 535 51.74 -38.49 44.03
N LEU A 536 50.47 -38.69 44.35
CA LEU A 536 49.97 -38.77 45.73
C LEU A 536 50.35 -40.07 46.46
N GLY A 537 50.85 -41.07 45.74
CA GLY A 537 51.32 -42.33 46.33
C GLY A 537 50.19 -43.23 46.84
N THR A 538 48.97 -43.11 46.31
CA THR A 538 47.78 -43.84 46.80
C THR A 538 47.42 -44.99 45.85
N PRO A 539 47.76 -46.25 46.18
CA PRO A 539 47.60 -47.37 45.25
C PRO A 539 46.15 -47.61 44.81
N GLN A 540 45.19 -47.38 45.72
CA GLN A 540 43.75 -47.54 45.43
C GLN A 540 43.23 -46.48 44.45
N ALA A 541 43.63 -45.22 44.61
CA ALA A 541 43.22 -44.14 43.72
C ALA A 541 43.84 -44.32 42.32
N THR A 542 45.08 -44.79 42.24
CA THR A 542 45.74 -45.09 40.96
C THR A 542 45.03 -46.23 40.23
N MET A 543 44.61 -47.28 40.94
CA MET A 543 43.81 -48.34 40.32
C MET A 543 42.44 -47.83 39.85
N GLU A 544 41.75 -47.01 40.65
CA GLU A 544 40.47 -46.41 40.26
C GLU A 544 40.60 -45.52 39.02
N ALA A 545 41.67 -44.71 38.94
CA ALA A 545 41.98 -43.87 37.79
C ALA A 545 42.36 -44.71 36.54
N LEU A 546 43.12 -45.80 36.71
CA LEU A 546 43.49 -46.71 35.62
C LEU A 546 42.31 -47.50 35.04
N LEU A 547 41.26 -47.74 35.84
CA LEU A 547 40.06 -48.45 35.41
C LEU A 547 39.12 -47.59 34.56
N VAL A 548 39.39 -46.30 34.40
CA VAL A 548 38.61 -45.39 33.55
C VAL A 548 38.79 -45.81 32.08
N PRO A 549 37.72 -46.19 31.34
CA PRO A 549 37.83 -46.72 29.99
C PRO A 549 38.37 -45.73 28.94
N SER A 550 38.37 -44.43 29.22
CA SER A 550 38.70 -43.35 28.28
C SER A 550 40.07 -43.50 27.62
N LEU A 551 41.04 -44.09 28.34
CA LEU A 551 42.41 -44.28 27.87
C LEU A 551 42.69 -45.61 27.16
N GLY A 552 41.72 -46.53 27.13
CA GLY A 552 41.85 -47.80 26.42
C GLY A 552 43.00 -48.69 26.90
N ILE A 553 43.40 -48.57 28.17
CA ILE A 553 44.50 -49.32 28.78
C ILE A 553 44.14 -50.82 28.81
N GLN A 554 45.02 -51.64 28.23
CA GLN A 554 44.81 -53.08 28.08
C GLN A 554 45.49 -53.86 29.22
N HIS A 555 45.01 -55.08 29.47
CA HIS A 555 45.61 -56.04 30.41
C HIS A 555 45.62 -55.62 31.90
N LEU A 556 44.73 -54.74 32.33
CA LEU A 556 44.61 -54.35 33.74
C LEU A 556 44.15 -55.51 34.64
N SER A 557 44.89 -55.78 35.72
CA SER A 557 44.51 -56.72 36.78
C SER A 557 44.34 -56.01 38.12
N ARG A 558 43.18 -56.24 38.77
CA ARG A 558 42.87 -55.69 40.11
C ARG A 558 43.75 -56.28 41.22
N ASP A 559 44.53 -57.33 40.94
CA ASP A 559 45.40 -57.97 41.93
C ASP A 559 46.80 -57.34 42.00
N HIS A 560 47.11 -56.39 41.11
CA HIS A 560 48.44 -55.80 40.93
C HIS A 560 48.52 -54.32 41.38
N VAL A 561 47.54 -53.87 42.17
CA VAL A 561 47.38 -52.47 42.63
C VAL A 561 48.66 -51.86 43.19
N LEU A 562 49.34 -52.55 44.12
CA LEU A 562 50.60 -52.07 44.71
C LEU A 562 51.75 -52.04 43.71
N LEU A 563 51.83 -53.06 42.84
CA LEU A 563 52.90 -53.20 41.87
C LEU A 563 52.80 -52.16 40.74
N TYR A 564 51.58 -51.85 40.29
CA TYR A 564 51.35 -50.77 39.33
C TYR A 564 51.72 -49.41 39.92
N GLN A 565 51.34 -49.14 41.17
CA GLN A 565 51.71 -47.88 41.85
C GLN A 565 53.23 -47.70 41.91
N ASP A 566 53.95 -48.69 42.46
CA ASP A 566 55.39 -48.60 42.66
C ASP A 566 56.16 -48.44 41.33
N LEU A 567 55.75 -49.19 40.29
CA LEU A 567 56.41 -49.14 38.99
C LEU A 567 56.07 -47.88 38.18
N LEU A 568 54.84 -47.36 38.30
CA LEU A 568 54.46 -46.09 37.67
C LEU A 568 55.20 -44.92 38.32
N GLU A 569 55.37 -44.92 39.64
CA GLU A 569 56.15 -43.91 40.36
C GLU A 569 57.64 -43.95 40.00
N VAL A 570 58.22 -45.16 39.91
CA VAL A 570 59.61 -45.33 39.43
C VAL A 570 59.75 -44.86 37.99
N LYS A 571 58.79 -45.18 37.13
CA LYS A 571 58.80 -44.74 35.74
C LYS A 571 58.70 -43.21 35.65
N GLN A 572 57.82 -42.58 36.42
CA GLN A 572 57.65 -41.13 36.45
C GLN A 572 58.94 -40.42 36.87
N ARG A 573 59.64 -40.92 37.90
CA ARG A 573 60.95 -40.39 38.35
C ARG A 573 62.10 -40.64 37.38
N SER A 574 61.95 -41.63 36.49
CA SER A 574 62.97 -41.97 35.49
C SER A 574 62.82 -41.17 34.20
N LEU A 575 61.72 -40.45 34.01
CA LEU A 575 61.51 -39.62 32.83
C LEU A 575 62.32 -38.33 32.96
N GLU A 576 62.96 -37.93 31.86
CA GLU A 576 63.69 -36.67 31.77
C GLU A 576 62.74 -35.48 32.04
N ASP A 577 63.21 -34.52 32.85
CA ASP A 577 62.50 -33.32 33.29
C ASP A 577 61.21 -33.54 34.12
N GLU A 578 61.05 -34.69 34.77
CA GLU A 578 59.86 -35.02 35.60
C GLU A 578 58.52 -34.85 34.82
N ARG A 579 58.55 -35.07 33.50
CA ARG A 579 57.35 -34.95 32.66
C ARG A 579 56.26 -35.96 33.10
N PRO A 580 54.97 -35.61 32.98
CA PRO A 580 53.88 -36.53 33.31
C PRO A 580 53.92 -37.77 32.41
N LEU A 581 53.44 -38.89 32.94
CA LEU A 581 53.33 -40.17 32.25
C LEU A 581 52.33 -40.06 31.10
N GLY A 582 52.77 -40.43 29.89
CA GLY A 582 51.87 -40.59 28.74
C GLY A 582 51.19 -41.96 28.73
N VAL A 583 50.17 -42.11 27.87
CA VAL A 583 49.42 -43.38 27.69
C VAL A 583 50.35 -44.56 27.40
N GLU A 584 51.36 -44.36 26.55
CA GLU A 584 52.34 -45.40 26.18
C GLU A 584 53.26 -45.79 27.34
N ASP A 585 53.67 -44.80 28.16
CA ASP A 585 54.47 -45.05 29.37
C ASP A 585 53.67 -45.88 30.39
N ILE A 586 52.39 -45.54 30.58
CA ILE A 586 51.47 -46.25 31.48
C ILE A 586 51.22 -47.69 30.98
N GLN A 587 50.91 -47.87 29.70
CA GLN A 587 50.68 -49.20 29.13
C GLN A 587 51.93 -50.09 29.22
N SER A 588 53.12 -49.55 28.92
CA SER A 588 54.39 -50.29 29.03
C SER A 588 54.68 -50.76 30.45
N VAL A 589 54.41 -49.91 31.45
CA VAL A 589 54.58 -50.26 32.87
C VAL A 589 53.61 -51.36 33.28
N ILE A 590 52.35 -51.29 32.85
CA ILE A 590 51.32 -52.29 33.16
C ILE A 590 51.68 -53.65 32.56
N ASP A 591 52.12 -53.67 31.30
CA ASP A 591 52.56 -54.89 30.63
C ASP A 591 53.79 -55.50 31.32
N THR A 592 54.74 -54.66 31.73
CA THR A 592 55.95 -55.09 32.46
C THR A 592 55.58 -55.65 33.84
N ALA A 593 54.72 -54.96 34.59
CA ALA A 593 54.24 -55.41 35.90
C ALA A 593 53.52 -56.76 35.83
N ASN A 594 52.71 -56.96 34.78
CA ASN A 594 52.01 -58.23 34.53
C ASN A 594 52.97 -59.37 34.15
N GLN A 595 54.03 -59.08 33.39
CA GLN A 595 55.06 -60.06 33.03
C GLN A 595 55.94 -60.47 34.22
N VAL A 596 56.33 -59.52 35.08
CA VAL A 596 57.18 -59.76 36.26
C VAL A 596 56.49 -60.65 37.30
N LYS A 597 55.16 -60.59 37.42
CA LYS A 597 54.43 -61.49 38.32
C LYS A 597 54.21 -62.88 37.71
N CYS A 598 54.09 -62.99 36.38
CA CYS A 598 54.05 -64.29 35.70
C CYS A 598 55.34 -65.11 35.93
N THR A 599 56.50 -64.47 36.03
CA THR A 599 57.77 -65.16 36.32
C THR A 599 57.93 -65.55 37.80
N MET A 600 57.34 -64.80 38.74
CA MET A 600 57.30 -65.16 40.18
C MET A 600 56.40 -66.38 40.47
N PHE A 601 55.32 -66.59 39.70
CA PHE A 601 54.45 -67.77 39.86
C PHE A 601 55.06 -69.06 39.30
N PHE A 602 56.09 -68.99 38.45
CA PHE A 602 56.78 -70.18 37.92
C PHE A 602 57.87 -70.75 38.84
N PHE A 603 58.20 -70.07 39.95
CA PHE A 603 59.21 -70.50 40.93
C PHE A 603 58.65 -70.74 42.35
N SER A 604 57.33 -70.91 42.50
CA SER A 604 56.72 -71.38 43.75
C SER A 604 56.30 -72.85 43.68
#